data_AF-A0A7C2EJS9-F1
#
_entry.id   AF-A0A7C2EJS9-F1
#
_cell.length_a   1.000
_cell.length_b   1.000
_cell.length_c   1.000
_cell.angle_alpha   90.00
_cell.angle_beta   90.00
_cell.angle_gamma   90.00
#
_symmetry.space_group_name_H-M   'P 1'
#
loop_
_entity.id
_entity.type
_entity.pdbx_description
1 polymer ?
#
loop_
_entity_poly.entity_id
_entity_poly.type
_entity_poly.pdbx_seq_one_letter_code
_entity_poly.pdbx_strand_id
1 'polypeptide(L)'
;MYSPFIIYAFAVFYGMGYGMALPALMASAADLFQGKHFGSILGVMILGGYFGGALGTWMGGRFFDLTQTYRVNFLVAGVVMLISALLIWKARPGRVRLVRSIVTSE
;
A
#
# COMPACT_ATOMS: atom_id res chain seq x y z
N MET A 1 -1.21 -24.41 23.24
CA MET A 1 -0.43 -24.71 22.03
C MET A 1 -0.82 -23.71 20.95
N TYR A 2 0.02 -22.72 20.65
CA TYR A 2 -0.20 -21.88 19.48
C TYR A 2 0.04 -22.74 18.24
N SER A 3 -0.98 -22.88 17.40
CA SER A 3 -0.86 -23.60 16.14
C SER A 3 0.07 -22.78 15.22
N PRO A 4 1.24 -23.33 14.83
CA PRO A 4 2.20 -22.62 13.99
C PRO A 4 1.61 -22.27 12.61
N PHE A 5 0.52 -22.94 12.22
CA PHE A 5 -0.21 -22.70 10.98
C PHE A 5 -0.66 -21.26 10.80
N ILE A 6 -1.07 -20.57 11.88
CA ILE A 6 -1.53 -19.17 11.79
C ILE A 6 -0.40 -18.23 11.34
N ILE A 7 0.83 -18.50 11.79
CA ILE A 7 2.00 -17.68 11.46
C ILE A 7 2.40 -17.92 9.99
N TYR A 8 2.35 -19.17 9.53
CA TYR A 8 2.58 -19.49 8.12
C TYR A 8 1.53 -18.87 7.21
N ALA A 9 0.25 -18.95 7.57
CA ALA A 9 -0.83 -18.30 6.83
C ALA A 9 -0.58 -16.78 6.76
N PHE A 10 -0.29 -16.15 7.89
CA PHE A 10 0.04 -14.72 7.95
C PHE A 10 1.22 -14.37 7.03
N ALA A 11 2.32 -15.13 7.07
CA ALA A 11 3.50 -14.88 6.25
C ALA A 11 3.18 -14.95 4.75
N VAL A 12 2.37 -15.93 4.31
CA VAL A 12 1.95 -16.07 2.90
C VAL A 12 1.09 -14.88 2.46
N PHE A 13 0.04 -14.55 3.22
CA PHE A 13 -0.84 -13.43 2.88
C PHE A 13 -0.11 -12.08 2.91
N TYR A 14 0.71 -11.87 3.94
CA TYR A 14 1.50 -10.65 4.09
C TYR A 14 2.53 -10.53 2.96
N GLY A 15 3.28 -11.59 2.66
CA GLY A 15 4.26 -11.61 1.59
C GLY A 15 3.64 -11.34 0.22
N MET A 16 2.48 -11.96 -0.06
CA MET A 16 1.74 -11.73 -1.30
C MET A 16 1.28 -10.27 -1.42
N GLY A 17 0.66 -9.72 -0.37
CA GLY A 17 0.19 -8.33 -0.38
C GLY A 17 1.32 -7.31 -0.46
N TYR A 18 2.37 -7.51 0.32
CA TYR A 18 3.53 -6.61 0.36
C TYR A 18 4.30 -6.60 -0.96
N GLY A 19 4.48 -7.78 -1.58
CA GLY A 19 5.14 -7.90 -2.89
C GLY A 19 4.39 -7.20 -4.02
N MET A 20 3.06 -7.16 -3.96
CA MET A 20 2.23 -6.48 -4.96
C MET A 20 2.15 -4.96 -4.76
N ALA A 21 2.37 -4.46 -3.54
CA ALA A 21 2.13 -3.06 -3.19
C ALA A 21 3.03 -2.08 -3.95
N LEU A 22 4.35 -2.36 -4.05
CA LEU A 22 5.29 -1.47 -4.72
C LEU A 22 5.00 -1.34 -6.24
N PRO A 23 4.90 -2.44 -7.01
CA PRO A 23 4.58 -2.36 -8.43
C PRO A 23 3.22 -1.70 -8.69
N ALA A 24 2.21 -2.00 -7.88
CA ALA A 24 0.90 -1.39 -8.01
C ALA A 24 0.94 0.12 -7.78
N LEU A 25 1.74 0.60 -6.81
CA LEU A 25 1.93 2.04 -6.58
C LEU A 25 2.60 2.71 -7.78
N MET A 26 3.66 2.11 -8.35
CA MET A 26 4.34 2.65 -9.53
C MET A 26 3.43 2.70 -10.75
N ALA A 27 2.68 1.61 -11.02
CA ALA A 27 1.76 1.53 -12.14
C ALA A 27 0.59 2.52 -12.00
N SER A 28 -0.05 2.57 -10.83
CA SER A 28 -1.15 3.51 -10.57
C SER A 28 -0.70 4.98 -10.63
N ALA A 29 0.50 5.30 -10.14
CA ALA A 29 1.06 6.63 -10.29
C ALA A 29 1.29 6.98 -11.77
N ALA A 30 1.83 6.05 -12.57
CA ALA A 30 2.08 6.26 -13.99
C ALA A 30 0.77 6.41 -14.80
N ASP A 31 -0.28 5.69 -14.41
CA ASP A 31 -1.61 5.77 -15.02
C ASP A 31 -2.32 7.10 -14.70
N LEU A 32 -2.18 7.62 -13.46
CA LEU A 32 -2.80 8.87 -13.04
C LEU A 32 -2.01 10.11 -13.45
N PHE A 33 -0.68 10.04 -13.43
CA PHE A 33 0.20 11.19 -13.60
C PHE A 33 1.20 10.94 -14.73
N GLN A 34 0.97 11.54 -15.89
CA GLN A 34 1.92 11.56 -17.00
C GLN A 34 2.49 12.99 -17.16
N GLY A 35 3.81 13.16 -17.16
CA GLY A 35 4.44 14.46 -17.43
C GLY A 35 5.76 14.74 -16.69
N LYS A 36 6.33 15.94 -16.90
CA LYS A 36 7.67 16.33 -16.39
C LYS A 36 7.83 16.32 -14.86
N HIS A 37 6.71 16.35 -14.12
CA HIS A 37 6.69 16.39 -12.66
C HIS A 37 6.43 15.02 -12.01
N PHE A 38 6.36 13.95 -12.81
CA PHE A 38 6.08 12.59 -12.34
C PHE A 38 6.98 12.16 -11.17
N GLY A 39 8.30 12.37 -11.29
CA GLY A 39 9.25 12.01 -10.24
C GLY A 39 9.02 12.73 -8.91
N SER A 40 8.54 13.98 -8.94
CA SER A 40 8.24 14.73 -7.71
C SER A 40 6.99 14.19 -7.02
N ILE A 41 5.94 13.87 -7.77
CA ILE A 41 4.70 13.28 -7.24
C ILE A 41 4.99 11.91 -6.61
N LEU A 42 5.73 11.09 -7.33
CA LEU A 42 6.11 9.75 -6.89
C LEU A 42 7.02 9.83 -5.65
N GLY A 43 7.93 10.80 -5.59
CA GLY A 43 8.74 11.10 -4.40
C GLY A 43 7.90 11.46 -3.17
N VAL A 44 6.86 12.31 -3.33
CA VAL A 44 5.94 12.65 -2.24
C VAL A 44 5.13 11.43 -1.77
N MET A 45 4.68 10.56 -2.69
CA MET A 45 4.01 9.31 -2.34
C MET A 45 4.90 8.39 -1.52
N ILE A 46 6.16 8.21 -1.95
CA ILE A 46 7.15 7.41 -1.24
C ILE A 46 7.44 7.99 0.16
N LEU A 47 7.61 9.32 0.26
CA LEU A 47 7.80 10.01 1.54
C LEU A 47 6.62 9.73 2.51
N GLY A 48 5.39 9.74 2.00
CA GLY A 48 4.21 9.34 2.78
C GLY A 48 4.32 7.90 3.30
N GLY A 49 4.83 6.98 2.48
CA GLY A 49 5.11 5.59 2.88
C GLY A 49 6.12 5.48 4.03
N TYR A 50 7.24 6.22 3.95
CA TYR A 50 8.23 6.26 5.03
C TYR A 50 7.68 6.89 6.31
N PHE A 51 6.90 7.95 6.18
CA PHE A 51 6.24 8.57 7.32
C PHE A 51 5.26 7.60 8.00
N GLY A 52 4.50 6.83 7.21
CA GLY A 52 3.66 5.74 7.71
C GLY A 52 4.47 4.66 8.43
N GLY A 53 5.65 4.31 7.91
CA GLY A 53 6.57 3.37 8.57
C GLY A 53 7.07 3.87 9.92
N ALA A 54 7.48 5.14 10.00
CA ALA A 54 7.95 5.78 11.23
C ALA A 54 6.83 5.93 12.28
N LEU A 55 5.64 6.35 11.86
CA LEU A 55 4.47 6.39 12.73
C LEU A 55 4.07 4.99 13.19
N GLY A 56 4.09 4.00 12.29
CA GLY A 56 3.72 2.63 12.60
C GLY A 56 4.63 1.99 13.65
N THR A 57 5.94 2.19 13.57
CA THR A 57 6.90 1.67 14.58
C THR A 57 6.74 2.36 15.92
N TRP A 58 6.59 3.70 15.94
CA TRP A 58 6.38 4.45 17.18
C TRP A 58 5.06 4.09 17.87
N MET A 59 3.94 4.08 17.12
CA MET A 59 2.63 3.68 17.63
C MET A 59 2.65 2.22 18.08
N GLY A 60 3.33 1.35 17.33
CA GLY A 60 3.44 -0.06 17.65
C GLY A 60 4.11 -0.32 19.00
N GLY A 61 5.17 0.42 19.32
CA GLY A 61 5.83 0.37 20.63
C GLY A 61 4.94 0.96 21.72
N ARG A 62 4.37 2.15 21.51
CA ARG A 62 3.57 2.84 22.53
C ARG A 62 2.32 2.08 22.94
N PHE A 63 1.61 1.48 21.98
CA PHE A 63 0.45 0.64 22.27
C PHE A 63 0.83 -0.65 23.00
N PHE A 64 1.99 -1.22 22.69
CA PHE A 64 2.51 -2.38 23.41
C PHE A 64 2.87 -2.03 24.85
N ASP A 65 3.53 -0.89 25.09
CA ASP A 65 3.87 -0.42 26.44
C ASP A 65 2.62 -0.24 27.33
N LEU A 66 1.53 0.29 26.75
CA LEU A 66 0.29 0.58 27.47
C LEU A 66 -0.60 -0.64 27.71
N THR A 67 -0.66 -1.57 26.75
CA THR A 67 -1.60 -2.71 26.81
C THR A 67 -0.94 -4.04 27.10
N GLN A 68 0.40 -4.10 27.09
CA GLN A 68 1.20 -5.33 27.21
C GLN A 68 0.79 -6.42 26.20
N THR A 69 0.09 -6.05 25.13
CA THR A 69 -0.59 -6.97 24.21
C THR A 69 -0.57 -6.43 22.79
N TYR A 70 -0.28 -7.28 21.79
CA TYR A 70 -0.25 -6.88 20.37
C TYR A 70 -1.61 -6.84 19.68
N ARG A 71 -2.69 -7.28 20.35
CA ARG A 71 -4.05 -7.33 19.76
C ARG A 71 -4.50 -5.97 19.24
N VAL A 72 -4.22 -4.90 19.99
CA VAL A 72 -4.58 -3.53 19.58
C VAL A 72 -3.81 -3.11 18.34
N ASN A 73 -2.50 -3.42 18.26
CA ASN A 73 -1.70 -3.13 17.07
C ASN A 73 -2.25 -3.83 15.82
N PHE A 74 -2.59 -5.11 15.92
CA PHE A 74 -3.17 -5.85 14.80
C PHE A 74 -4.52 -5.30 14.37
N LEU A 75 -5.37 -4.88 15.31
CA LEU A 75 -6.66 -4.26 15.00
C LEU A 75 -6.48 -2.92 14.28
N VAL A 76 -5.61 -2.04 14.80
CA VAL A 76 -5.30 -0.74 14.18
C VAL A 76 -4.70 -0.94 12.79
N ALA A 77 -3.75 -1.86 12.63
CA ALA A 77 -3.17 -2.18 11.34
C ALA A 77 -4.24 -2.67 10.34
N GLY A 78 -5.18 -3.51 10.79
CA GLY A 78 -6.30 -3.96 9.98
C GLY A 78 -7.21 -2.82 9.52
N VAL A 79 -7.58 -1.91 10.43
CA VAL A 79 -8.43 -0.74 10.10
C VAL A 79 -7.73 0.17 9.10
N VAL A 80 -6.44 0.47 9.30
CA VAL A 80 -5.66 1.31 8.38
C VAL A 80 -5.55 0.65 7.00
N MET A 81 -5.37 -0.66 6.93
CA MET A 81 -5.38 -1.43 5.67
C MET A 81 -6.72 -1.32 4.94
N LEU A 82 -7.85 -1.44 5.66
CA LEU A 82 -9.19 -1.28 5.08
C LEU A 82 -9.40 0.12 4.53
N ILE A 83 -9.00 1.16 5.28
CA ILE A 83 -9.08 2.55 4.83
C ILE A 83 -8.24 2.76 3.57
N SER A 84 -7.01 2.23 3.55
CA SER A 84 -6.13 2.29 2.37
C SER A 84 -6.77 1.65 1.14
N ALA A 85 -7.34 0.45 1.29
CA ALA A 85 -8.04 -0.25 0.21
C ALA A 85 -9.23 0.56 -0.33
N LEU A 86 -10.02 1.19 0.55
CA LEU A 86 -11.12 2.05 0.16
C LEU A 86 -10.66 3.31 -0.58
N LEU A 87 -9.57 3.93 -0.14
CA LEU A 87 -9.00 5.11 -0.80
C LEU A 87 -8.48 4.77 -2.20
N ILE A 88 -7.76 3.65 -2.34
CA ILE A 88 -7.27 3.16 -3.64
C ILE A 88 -8.45 2.84 -4.56
N TRP A 89 -9.49 2.18 -4.04
CA TRP A 89 -10.68 1.88 -4.82
C TRP A 89 -11.40 3.15 -5.27
N LYS A 90 -11.50 4.18 -4.43
CA LYS A 90 -12.07 5.47 -4.81
C LYS A 90 -11.21 6.21 -5.83
N ALA A 91 -9.88 6.06 -5.76
CA ALA A 91 -8.93 6.68 -6.68
C ALA A 91 -8.83 5.98 -8.04
N ARG A 92 -9.50 4.83 -8.25
CA ARG A 92 -9.44 4.08 -9.51
C ARG A 92 -9.82 4.99 -10.70
N PRO A 93 -8.96 5.12 -11.72
CA PRO A 93 -9.29 5.89 -12.91
C PRO A 93 -10.46 5.21 -13.66
N GLY A 94 -11.61 5.88 -13.71
CA GLY A 94 -12.82 5.35 -14.34
C GLY A 94 -12.79 5.27 -15.87
N ARG A 95 -11.70 5.67 -16.53
CA ARG A 95 -11.56 5.61 -17.99
C ARG A 95 -10.19 5.06 -18.38
N VAL A 96 -10.18 3.82 -18.86
CA VAL A 96 -9.08 3.27 -19.65
C VAL A 96 -8.98 4.14 -20.91
N ARG A 97 -8.01 5.05 -20.95
CA ARG A 97 -7.78 5.87 -22.15
C ARG A 97 -7.08 4.98 -23.16
N LEU A 98 -7.83 4.49 -24.16
CA LEU A 98 -7.31 3.72 -25.29
C LEU A 98 -6.08 4.43 -25.86
N VAL A 99 -4.91 3.81 -25.73
CA VAL A 99 -3.70 4.21 -26.44
C VAL A 99 -4.05 4.14 -27.93
N ARG A 100 -4.09 5.30 -28.60
CA ARG A 100 -4.23 5.34 -30.05
C ARG A 100 -2.98 4.66 -30.61
N SER A 101 -3.11 3.40 -31.01
CA SER A 101 -2.08 2.69 -31.77
C SER A 101 -1.78 3.55 -32.99
N ILE A 102 -0.56 4.06 -33.08
CA ILE A 102 -0.05 4.70 -34.28
C ILE A 102 0.21 3.56 -35.26
N VAL A 103 -0.86 3.03 -35.86
CA VAL A 103 -0.76 2.31 -37.12
C VAL A 103 -0.63 3.40 -38.17
N THR A 104 0.59 3.90 -38.35
CA THR A 104 0.95 4.49 -39.63
C THR A 104 1.55 3.36 -40.45
N SER A 105 0.69 2.82 -41.30
CA SER A 105 1.03 2.07 -42.49
C SER A 105 2.07 2.81 -43.34
N GLU A 106 3.03 2.03 -43.83
CA GLU A 106 3.86 2.26 -45.03
C GLU A 106 4.96 3.33 -44.98
#